data_AF-A0A554J8J0-F1
#
_entry.id   AF-A0A554J8J0-F1
#
_cell.length_a   1.000
_cell.length_b   1.000
_cell.length_c   1.000
_cell.angle_alpha   90.00
_cell.angle_beta   90.00
_cell.angle_gamma   90.00
#
_symmetry.space_group_name_H-M   'P 1'
#
loop_
_entity.id
_entity.type
_entity.pdbx_description
1 polymer ?
#
loop_
_entity_poly.entity_id
_entity_poly.type
_entity_poly.pdbx_seq_one_letter_code
_entity_poly.pdbx_strand_id
1 'polypeptide(L)' 'MEVDGHDENEICEALKLTKESVEPVAIICHTIKGKGISFMENNILWHYRCPQGEDFDKALNEL' A
#
# COMPACT_ATOMS: atom_id res chain seq x y z
N MET A 1 -8.49 -13.38 6.32
CA MET A 1 -7.33 -13.68 5.44
C MET A 1 -6.38 -12.52 5.54
N GLU A 2 -5.08 -12.78 5.55
CA GLU A 2 -4.04 -11.75 5.60
C GLU A 2 -3.08 -11.93 4.43
N VAL A 3 -2.64 -10.84 3.81
CA VAL A 3 -1.74 -10.82 2.64
C VAL A 3 -0.74 -9.69 2.74
N ASP A 4 0.38 -9.79 2.02
CA ASP A 4 1.20 -8.61 1.71
C ASP A 4 0.41 -7.68 0.78
N GLY A 5 0.14 -6.46 1.24
CA GLY A 5 -0.58 -5.44 0.48
C GLY A 5 0.23 -4.84 -0.68
N HIS A 6 1.49 -5.23 -0.85
CA HIS A 6 2.35 -4.86 -1.97
C HIS A 6 2.72 -6.04 -2.88
N ASP A 7 2.19 -7.24 -2.63
CA ASP A 7 2.31 -8.38 -3.54
C ASP A 7 1.02 -8.54 -4.35
N GLU A 8 1.07 -8.17 -5.63
CA GLU A 8 -0.07 -8.26 -6.53
C GLU A 8 -0.59 -9.69 -6.70
N ASN A 9 0.27 -10.70 -6.63
CA ASN A 9 -0.13 -12.10 -6.77
C ASN A 9 -0.91 -12.55 -5.55
N GLU A 10 -0.43 -12.25 -4.34
CA GLU A 10 -1.13 -12.58 -3.10
C GLU A 10 -2.52 -11.93 -3.06
N ILE A 11 -2.61 -10.65 -3.43
CA ILE A 11 -3.89 -9.92 -3.52
C ILE A 11 -4.82 -10.56 -4.56
N CYS A 12 -4.30 -10.90 -5.74
CA CYS A 12 -5.11 -11.52 -6.80
C CYS A 12 -5.66 -12.89 -6.38
N GLU A 13 -4.84 -13.74 -5.75
CA GLU A 13 -5.29 -15.03 -5.25
C GLU A 13 -6.31 -14.88 -4.13
N ALA A 14 -6.07 -13.96 -3.19
CA ALA A 14 -7.01 -13.62 -2.13
C ALA A 14 -8.38 -13.19 -2.69
N LEU A 15 -8.41 -12.31 -3.69
CA LEU A 15 -9.64 -11.88 -4.37
C LEU A 15 -10.35 -12.99 -5.13
N LYS A 16 -9.63 -13.97 -5.69
CA LYS A 16 -10.25 -15.14 -6.33
C LYS A 16 -10.95 -16.00 -5.29
N LEU A 17 -10.32 -16.24 -4.14
CA LEU A 17 -10.89 -17.03 -3.05
C LEU A 17 -12.18 -16.42 -2.49
N THR A 18 -12.32 -15.09 -2.51
CA THR A 18 -13.53 -14.44 -1.99
C THR A 18 -14.76 -14.65 -2.87
N LYS A 19 -14.61 -14.99 -4.16
CA LYS A 19 -15.73 -15.15 -5.09
C LYS A 19 -16.66 -16.31 -4.74
N GLU A 20 -16.13 -17.32 -4.05
CA GLU A 20 -16.88 -18.51 -3.64
C GLU A 20 -17.49 -18.37 -2.24
N SER A 21 -17.28 -17.23 -1.56
CA SER A 21 -17.76 -17.02 -0.20
C SER A 21 -19.25 -16.71 -0.16
N VAL A 22 -19.98 -17.44 0.69
CA VAL A 22 -21.39 -17.18 1.01
C VAL A 22 -21.56 -16.16 2.15
N GLU A 23 -20.47 -15.75 2.79
CA GLU A 23 -20.42 -14.77 3.89
C GLU A 23 -19.57 -13.55 3.52
N PRO A 24 -19.75 -12.39 4.18
CA PRO A 24 -18.86 -11.24 4.01
C PRO A 24 -17.40 -11.61 4.31
N VAL A 25 -16.49 -11.24 3.40
CA VAL A 25 -15.05 -11.52 3.54
C VAL A 25 -14.28 -10.24 3.83
N ALA A 26 -13.41 -10.30 4.83
CA ALA A 26 -12.38 -9.28 5.08
C ALA A 26 -10.99 -9.82 4.71
N ILE A 27 -10.27 -9.03 3.93
CA ILE A 27 -8.86 -9.24 3.58
C ILE A 27 -8.05 -8.18 4.31
N ILE A 28 -7.12 -8.60 5.16
CA ILE A 28 -6.23 -7.70 5.90
C ILE A 28 -4.93 -7.60 5.11
N CYS A 29 -4.72 -6.46 4.45
CA CYS A 29 -3.51 -6.20 3.68
C CYS A 29 -2.46 -5.50 4.55
N HIS A 30 -1.33 -6.16 4.77
CA HIS A 30 -0.17 -5.59 5.46
C HIS A 30 0.52 -4.62 4.51
N THR A 31 0.51 -3.32 4.82
CA THR A 31 1.04 -2.28 3.94
C THR A 31 2.09 -1.42 4.65
N ILE A 32 2.83 -0.67 3.85
CA ILE A 32 3.80 0.34 4.27
C ILE A 32 3.24 1.66 3.77
N LYS A 33 2.91 2.57 4.67
CA LYS A 33 2.40 3.88 4.29
C LYS A 33 3.51 4.66 3.60
N GLY A 34 3.26 5.16 2.40
CA GLY A 34 4.29 5.84 1.60
C GLY A 34 5.26 4.90 0.90
N LYS A 35 4.90 3.62 0.73
CA LYS A 35 5.71 2.62 0.01
C LYS A 35 6.27 3.16 -1.30
N GLY A 36 7.56 2.91 -1.53
CA GLY A 36 8.25 3.28 -2.77
C GLY A 36 8.99 4.61 -2.69
N ILE A 37 8.71 5.44 -1.69
CA ILE A 37 9.49 6.65 -1.40
C ILE A 37 10.09 6.54 -0.01
N SER A 38 11.40 6.32 0.08
CA SER A 38 12.15 6.00 1.29
C SER A 38 11.91 6.95 2.46
N PHE A 39 11.85 8.27 2.22
CA PHE A 39 11.61 9.27 3.26
C PHE A 39 10.13 9.44 3.63
N MET A 40 9.22 8.80 2.88
CA MET A 40 7.79 8.75 3.18
C MET A 40 7.36 7.48 3.89
N GLU A 41 8.13 6.40 3.78
CA GLU A 41 7.78 5.11 4.38
C GLU A 41 7.60 5.21 5.90
N ASN A 42 6.42 4.80 6.38
CA ASN A 42 6.03 4.77 7.79
C ASN A 42 6.18 6.11 8.54
N ASN A 43 6.11 7.23 7.81
CA ASN A 43 6.26 8.56 8.39
C ASN A 43 4.91 9.31 8.44
N ILE A 44 4.50 9.67 9.66
CA ILE A 44 3.20 10.33 9.93
C ILE A 44 3.08 11.70 9.27
N LEU A 45 4.19 12.40 9.01
CA LEU A 45 4.19 13.73 8.38
C LEU A 45 3.45 13.72 7.04
N TRP A 46 3.66 12.67 6.24
CA TRP A 46 3.07 12.50 4.91
C TRP A 46 1.61 12.09 4.94
N HIS A 47 1.01 11.96 6.13
CA HIS A 47 -0.44 11.93 6.26
C HIS A 47 -1.07 13.31 6.06
N TYR A 48 -0.38 14.36 6.52
CA TYR A 48 -0.91 15.72 6.63
C TYR A 48 -0.33 16.66 5.57
N ARG A 49 0.77 16.26 4.94
CA ARG A 49 1.53 17.08 3.99
C ARG A 49 1.65 16.36 2.66
N CYS A 50 1.47 17.12 1.58
CA CYS A 50 1.82 16.68 0.23
C CYS A 50 3.27 17.08 -0.10
N PRO A 51 4.04 16.25 -0.82
CA PRO A 51 5.36 16.64 -1.31
C PRO A 51 5.25 17.84 -2.26
N GLN A 52 6.13 18.82 -2.09
CA GLN A 52 6.18 20.05 -2.87
C GLN A 52 7.64 20.50 -3.03
N GLY A 53 7.93 21.20 -4.13
CA GLY A 53 9.29 21.67 -4.43
C GLY A 53 10.29 20.51 -4.39
N GLU A 54 11.36 20.67 -3.60
CA GLU A 54 12.40 19.64 -3.48
C GLU A 54 11.88 18.28 -3.02
N ASP A 55 10.87 18.22 -2.16
CA ASP A 55 10.32 16.95 -1.68
C ASP A 55 9.59 16.20 -2.81
N PHE A 56 8.99 16.94 -3.75
CA PHE A 56 8.38 16.35 -4.94
C PHE A 56 9.44 15.81 -5.91
N ASP A 57 10.46 16.62 -6.19
CA ASP A 57 11.55 16.21 -7.08
C ASP A 57 12.32 15.00 -6.53
N LYS A 58 12.54 14.95 -5.20
CA LYS A 58 13.14 13.77 -4.53
C LYS A 58 12.27 12.54 -4.64
N ALA A 59 10.96 12.65 -4.38
CA ALA A 59 10.05 11.52 -4.52
C ALA A 59 10.04 10.98 -5.95
N LEU A 60 10.00 11.86 -6.96
CA LEU A 60 9.99 11.44 -8.36
C LEU A 60 11.25 10.69 -8.78
N ASN A 61 12.40 11.01 -8.19
CA ASN A 61 13.66 10.30 -8.46
C ASN A 61 13.73 8.90 -7.81
N GLU A 62 12.82 8.55 -6.92
CA GLU A 62 12.77 7.25 -6.23
C GLU A 62 11.75 6.26 -6.83
N LEU A 63 10.87 6.72 -7.74
CA LEU A 63 9.85 5.92 -8.44
C LEU A 63 10.38 5.27 -9.73
#